data_AF-X0XBY5-F1
#
_entry.id   AF-X0XBY5-F1
#
_cell.length_a   1.000
_cell.length_b   1.000
_cell.length_c   1.000
_cell.angle_alpha   90.00
_cell.angle_beta   90.00
_cell.angle_gamma   90.00
#
_symmetry.space_group_name_H-M   'P 1'
#
loop_
_entity.id
_entity.type
_entity.pdbx_description
1 polymer ?
#
loop_
_entity_poly.entity_id
_entity_poly.type
_entity_poly.pdbx_seq_one_letter_code
_entity_poly.pdbx_strand_id
1 'polypeptide(L)'
;TFGMGSGTGGGKYAKDQEGSGEGMGLGVKASPSAFIVIKDEEAKLLSLRKPGSLEKLVEKFPEILEKFPRKLGKRGGKGEKKE
;
A
#
# COMPACT_ATOMS: atom_id res chain seq x y z
N THR A 1 1.54 -10.55 -1.00
CA THR A 1 2.19 -11.00 0.25
C THR A 1 1.13 -11.20 1.31
N PHE A 2 1.12 -12.34 1.96
CA PHE A 2 0.28 -12.61 3.13
C PHE A 2 1.06 -12.24 4.39
N GLY A 3 0.38 -11.68 5.38
CA GLY A 3 1.00 -11.29 6.64
C GLY A 3 0.04 -11.46 7.80
N MET A 4 0.59 -11.74 8.97
CA MET A 4 -0.14 -11.79 10.23
C MET A 4 0.43 -10.72 11.15
N GLY A 5 -0.44 -10.09 11.92
CA GLY A 5 -0.05 -9.14 12.95
C GLY A 5 -0.91 -9.33 14.19
N SER A 6 -0.31 -9.11 15.36
CA SER A 6 -1.02 -8.98 16.62
C SER A 6 -0.87 -7.55 17.14
N GLY A 7 -1.84 -7.12 17.92
CA GLY A 7 -1.85 -5.82 18.60
C GLY A 7 -2.48 -5.96 19.97
N THR A 8 -1.92 -5.24 20.92
CA THR A 8 -2.45 -5.09 22.28
C THR A 8 -2.73 -3.61 22.52
N GLY A 9 -3.80 -3.31 23.25
CA GLY A 9 -4.19 -1.96 23.60
C GLY A 9 -4.78 -1.93 25.00
N GLY A 10 -4.29 -1.01 25.82
CA GLY A 10 -4.84 -0.72 27.15
C GLY A 10 -5.40 0.70 27.21
N GLY A 11 -6.40 0.91 28.05
CA GLY A 11 -6.98 2.23 28.30
C GLY A 11 -7.42 2.37 29.76
N LYS A 12 -7.17 3.54 30.35
CA LYS A 12 -7.66 3.89 31.68
C LYS A 12 -8.77 4.94 31.55
N TYR A 13 -9.96 4.62 32.04
CA TYR A 13 -11.13 5.52 31.94
C TYR A 13 -11.34 6.32 33.24
N ALA A 14 -10.92 5.78 34.38
CA ALA A 14 -10.93 6.42 35.69
C ALA A 14 -9.80 5.84 36.57
N LYS A 15 -9.58 6.42 37.76
CA LYS A 15 -8.45 6.09 38.66
C LYS A 15 -8.36 4.59 39.02
N ASP A 16 -9.49 3.88 38.95
CA ASP A 16 -9.60 2.45 39.27
C ASP A 16 -10.25 1.62 38.14
N GLN A 17 -10.33 2.16 36.92
CA GLN A 17 -10.82 1.42 35.75
C GLN A 17 -9.74 1.30 34.69
N GLU A 18 -9.18 0.11 34.60
CA GLU A 18 -8.25 -0.29 33.54
C GLU A 18 -8.91 -1.34 32.65
N GLY A 19 -8.89 -1.09 31.34
CA GLY A 19 -9.29 -2.05 30.33
C GLY A 19 -8.08 -2.45 29.50
N SER A 20 -7.99 -3.74 29.14
CA SER A 20 -7.03 -4.24 28.17
C SER A 20 -7.74 -5.05 27.10
N GLY A 21 -7.18 -5.03 25.89
CA GLY A 21 -7.66 -5.80 24.76
C GLY A 21 -6.48 -6.28 23.92
N GLU A 22 -6.56 -7.52 23.49
CA GLU A 22 -5.65 -8.11 22.51
C GLU A 22 -6.43 -8.45 21.23
N GLY A 23 -5.75 -8.31 20.10
CA GLY A 23 -6.30 -8.62 18.79
C GLY A 23 -5.25 -9.24 17.89
N MET A 24 -5.67 -10.23 17.10
CA MET A 24 -4.88 -10.78 16.01
C MET A 24 -5.60 -10.52 14.69
N GLY A 25 -4.81 -10.21 13.66
CA GLY A 25 -5.30 -9.90 12.33
C GLY A 25 -4.47 -10.57 11.25
N LEU A 26 -5.16 -11.07 10.23
CA LEU A 26 -4.56 -11.57 8.99
C LEU A 26 -4.76 -10.52 7.89
N GLY A 27 -3.73 -10.28 7.10
CA GLY A 27 -3.71 -9.28 6.06
C GLY A 27 -3.16 -9.83 4.75
N VAL A 28 -3.75 -9.36 3.64
CA VAL A 28 -3.26 -9.65 2.30
C VAL A 28 -2.84 -8.34 1.63
N LYS A 29 -1.59 -8.29 1.17
CA LYS A 29 -1.09 -7.23 0.29
C LYS A 29 -1.13 -7.74 -1.15
N ALA A 30 -2.08 -7.25 -1.93
CA ALA A 30 -2.04 -7.36 -3.39
C ALA A 30 -1.07 -6.31 -3.95
N SER A 31 -0.24 -6.69 -4.91
CA SER A 31 0.62 -5.76 -5.62
C SER A 31 0.62 -6.12 -7.10
N PRO A 32 0.37 -5.16 -8.00
CA PRO A 32 0.31 -5.43 -9.43
C PRO A 32 1.69 -5.87 -9.93
N SER A 33 1.70 -6.77 -10.93
CA SER A 33 2.92 -7.38 -11.47
C SER A 33 3.38 -6.74 -12.79
N ALA A 34 2.44 -6.29 -13.62
CA ALA A 34 2.73 -5.71 -14.93
C ALA A 34 1.55 -4.85 -15.43
N PHE A 35 1.84 -3.94 -16.36
CA PHE A 35 0.87 -3.28 -17.22
C PHE A 35 0.91 -3.89 -18.62
N ILE A 36 -0.26 -4.10 -19.23
CA ILE A 36 -0.39 -4.41 -20.65
C ILE A 36 -0.79 -3.11 -21.33
N VAL A 37 0.01 -2.65 -22.29
CA VAL A 37 -0.26 -1.47 -23.10
C VAL A 37 -0.63 -1.95 -24.49
N ILE A 38 -1.82 -1.58 -24.95
CA ILE A 38 -2.28 -1.82 -26.31
C ILE A 38 -2.38 -0.45 -26.97
N LYS A 39 -1.61 -0.24 -28.03
CA LYS A 39 -1.64 1.00 -28.81
C LYS A 39 -1.55 0.65 -30.28
N ASP A 40 -2.48 1.18 -31.06
CA ASP A 40 -2.66 0.86 -32.48
C ASP A 40 -2.78 -0.67 -32.67
N GLU A 41 -1.86 -1.30 -33.41
CA GLU A 41 -1.81 -2.76 -33.60
C GLU A 41 -0.77 -3.47 -32.73
N GLU A 42 -0.14 -2.77 -31.76
CA GLU A 42 0.90 -3.34 -30.91
C GLU A 42 0.43 -3.55 -29.46
N ALA A 43 0.71 -4.75 -28.93
CA ALA A 43 0.58 -5.08 -27.52
C ALA A 43 1.97 -5.22 -26.86
N LYS A 44 2.21 -4.48 -25.78
CA LYS A 44 3.46 -4.49 -25.00
C LYS A 44 3.19 -4.75 -23.52
N LEU A 45 3.93 -5.69 -22.94
CA LEU A 45 3.89 -5.99 -21.50
C LEU A 45 5.03 -5.28 -20.77
N LEU A 46 4.68 -4.44 -19.79
CA LEU A 46 5.63 -3.70 -18.96
C LEU A 46 5.61 -4.23 -17.53
N SER A 47 6.70 -4.89 -17.11
CA SER A 47 6.78 -5.48 -15.77
C SER A 47 7.12 -4.45 -14.70
N LEU A 48 6.31 -4.38 -13.63
CA LEU A 48 6.47 -3.43 -12.52
C LEU A 48 7.51 -3.85 -11.47
N ARG A 49 8.00 -5.08 -11.55
CA ARG A 49 9.00 -5.60 -10.61
C ARG A 49 10.42 -5.17 -10.92
N LYS A 50 10.68 -4.64 -12.13
CA LYS A 50 11.99 -4.14 -12.51
C LYS A 50 12.12 -2.66 -12.12
N PRO A 51 13.20 -2.27 -11.42
CA PRO A 51 13.48 -0.85 -11.19
C PRO A 51 13.62 -0.14 -12.55
N GLY A 52 12.99 1.03 -12.72
CA GLY A 52 13.02 1.79 -13.97
C GLY A 52 11.83 1.58 -14.92
N SER A 53 10.92 0.62 -14.66
CA SER A 53 9.81 0.33 -15.58
C SER A 53 8.70 1.37 -15.54
N LEU A 54 8.45 1.99 -14.38
CA LEU A 54 7.46 3.07 -14.25
C LEU A 54 7.97 4.35 -14.91
N GLU A 55 9.26 4.64 -14.73
CA GLU A 55 9.94 5.78 -15.35
C GLU A 55 9.82 5.70 -16.88
N LYS A 56 10.06 4.53 -17.47
CA LYS A 56 9.90 4.30 -18.92
C LYS A 56 8.45 4.42 -19.41
N LEU A 57 7.46 4.04 -18.58
CA LEU A 57 6.04 4.21 -18.92
C LEU A 57 5.70 5.70 -18.96
N VAL A 58 6.17 6.46 -17.97
CA VAL A 58 5.93 7.91 -17.85
C VAL A 58 6.57 8.68 -18.99
N GLU A 59 7.78 8.33 -19.39
CA GLU A 59 8.47 8.93 -20.54
C GLU A 59 7.73 8.70 -21.87
N LYS A 60 7.16 7.50 -22.06
CA LYS A 60 6.49 7.14 -23.32
C LYS A 60 5.02 7.55 -23.38
N PHE A 61 4.36 7.59 -22.23
CA PHE A 61 2.91 7.78 -22.13
C PHE A 61 2.57 8.79 -21.02
N PRO A 62 2.92 10.07 -21.21
CA PRO A 62 2.67 11.12 -20.21
C PRO A 62 1.17 11.29 -19.92
N GLU A 63 0.31 11.03 -20.89
CA GLU A 63 -1.16 11.02 -20.80
C GLU A 63 -1.73 10.04 -19.77
N ILE A 64 -1.01 8.96 -19.42
CA ILE A 64 -1.43 8.02 -18.37
C ILE A 64 -1.38 8.69 -16.99
N LEU A 65 -0.45 9.61 -16.76
CA LEU A 65 -0.32 10.32 -15.49
C LEU A 65 -1.52 11.22 -15.20
N GLU A 66 -2.13 11.80 -16.23
CA GLU A 66 -3.30 12.66 -16.09
C GLU A 66 -4.53 11.88 -15.60
N LYS A 67 -4.61 10.60 -15.96
CA LYS A 67 -5.71 9.69 -15.58
C LYS A 67 -5.44 8.94 -14.28
N PHE A 68 -4.22 8.97 -13.76
CA PHE A 68 -3.88 8.25 -12.53
C PHE A 68 -4.49 8.97 -11.31
N PRO A 69 -5.36 8.32 -10.52
CA PRO A 69 -5.95 8.96 -9.35
C PRO A 69 -4.85 9.27 -8.32
N ARG A 70 -4.68 10.55 -7.99
CA ARG A 70 -3.70 11.11 -7.03
C ARG A 70 -3.87 10.65 -5.57
N LYS A 71 -4.47 9.49 -5.31
CA LYS A 71 -4.59 8.90 -3.96
C LYS A 71 -3.43 7.97 -3.66
N LEU A 72 -2.19 8.47 -3.76
CA LEU A 72 -1.05 7.82 -3.13
C LEU A 72 -0.47 8.78 -2.09
N GLY A 73 -0.99 8.72 -0.87
CA GLY A 73 -0.37 9.45 0.24
C GLY A 73 -1.34 9.94 1.30
N LYS A 74 -1.71 9.04 2.22
CA LYS A 74 -1.63 9.28 3.67
C LYS A 74 -1.99 7.98 4.39
N ARG A 75 -1.03 7.06 4.47
CA ARG A 75 -0.98 6.13 5.59
C ARG A 75 -0.14 6.81 6.65
N GLY A 76 -0.83 7.47 7.58
CA GLY A 76 -0.23 7.96 8.81
C GLY A 76 0.25 6.76 9.62
N GLY A 77 1.56 6.48 9.53
CA GLY A 77 2.24 5.79 10.62
C GLY A 77 2.42 6.81 11.74
N LYS A 78 1.62 6.70 12.79
CA LYS A 78 1.98 7.22 14.11
C LYS A 78 1.57 6.17 15.13
N GLY A 79 2.57 5.76 15.89
CA GLY A 79 2.52 4.71 16.91
C GLY A 79 3.95 4.41 17.31
N GLU A 80 4.65 5.46 17.74
CA GLU A 80 5.97 5.39 18.33
C GLU A 80 5.90 4.43 19.52
N LYS A 81 6.78 3.43 19.51
CA LYS A 81 7.16 2.70 20.72
C LYS A 81 7.70 3.71 21.73
N LYS A 82 7.14 3.74 22.92
CA LYS A 82 7.91 4.04 24.13
C LYS A 82 7.58 3.02 25.20
N GLU A 83 8.69 2.61 25.79
CA GLU A 83 8.95 1.74 26.94
C GLU A 83 8.01 1.95 28.13
#